data_AF-A0A0F9B5B1-F1
#
_entry.id   AF-A0A0F9B5B1-F1
#
_cell.length_a   1.000
_cell.length_b   1.000
_cell.length_c   1.000
_cell.angle_alpha   90.00
_cell.angle_beta   90.00
_cell.angle_gamma   90.00
#
_symmetry.space_group_name_H-M   'P 1'
#
loop_
_entity.id
_entity.type
_entity.pdbx_description
1 polymer ?
#
loop_
_entity_poly.entity_id
_entity_poly.type
_entity_poly.pdbx_seq_one_letter_code
_entity_poly.pdbx_strand_id
1 'polypeptide(L)' 'MIPTRQKLIGGDKVEKWNTDWGKWVHVNDKLVAETYDQAVARLEREALDKRRQV' A
#
# COMPACT_ATOMS: atom_id res chain seq x y z
N MET A 1 10.08 -8.22 12.84
CA MET A 1 10.37 -7.90 11.42
C MET A 1 9.78 -6.51 11.16
N ILE A 2 10.46 -5.63 10.42
CA ILE A 2 10.02 -4.25 10.16
C ILE A 2 9.80 -4.11 8.64
N PRO A 3 8.72 -3.45 8.18
CA PRO A 3 8.54 -3.22 6.75
C PRO A 3 9.66 -2.35 6.20
N THR A 4 10.16 -2.71 5.02
CA THR A 4 11.23 -1.98 4.32
C THR A 4 10.75 -0.67 3.68
N ARG A 5 9.45 -0.56 3.40
CA ARG A 5 8.79 0.69 3.02
C ARG A 5 7.38 0.70 3.60
N GLN A 6 6.91 1.85 4.01
CA GLN A 6 5.54 2.05 4.47
C GLN A 6 5.03 3.42 4.04
N LYS A 7 3.75 3.52 3.69
CA LYS A 7 3.07 4.79 3.39
C LYS A 7 1.61 4.72 3.82
N LEU A 8 1.10 5.83 4.35
CA LEU A 8 -0.32 6.01 4.68
C LEU A 8 -0.97 6.90 3.61
N ILE A 9 -2.08 6.44 3.02
CA ILE A 9 -2.76 7.11 1.91
C ILE A 9 -4.26 7.05 2.16
N GLY A 10 -4.92 8.20 2.36
CA GLY A 10 -6.38 8.24 2.49
C GLY A 10 -6.98 7.43 3.64
N GLY A 11 -6.17 7.02 4.63
CA GLY A 11 -6.54 6.12 5.72
C GLY A 11 -6.05 4.68 5.55
N ASP A 12 -5.58 4.31 4.36
CA ASP A 12 -5.05 2.99 4.04
C ASP A 12 -3.51 2.94 4.24
N LYS A 13 -3.01 1.90 4.89
CA LYS A 13 -1.59 1.67 5.16
C LYS A 13 -1.02 0.66 4.16
N VAL A 14 -0.05 1.07 3.35
CA VAL A 14 0.71 0.20 2.45
C VAL A 14 2.06 -0.13 3.07
N GLU A 15 2.44 -1.39 3.09
CA GLU A 15 3.71 -1.87 3.63
C GLU A 15 4.39 -2.83 2.66
N LYS A 16 5.69 -2.66 2.46
CA LYS A 16 6.53 -3.58 1.71
C LYS A 16 7.46 -4.33 2.65
N TRP A 17 7.42 -5.64 2.58
CA TRP A 17 8.22 -6.55 3.38
C TRP A 17 9.22 -7.27 2.48
N ASN A 18 10.50 -7.22 2.84
CA ASN A 18 11.50 -8.08 2.23
C ASN A 18 11.74 -9.22 3.22
N THR A 19 11.41 -10.44 2.80
CA THR A 19 11.58 -11.67 3.57
C THR A 19 12.55 -12.59 2.84
N ASP A 20 13.01 -13.65 3.51
CA ASP A 20 13.85 -14.68 2.89
C ASP A 20 13.12 -15.41 1.74
N TRP A 21 11.78 -15.37 1.76
CA TRP A 21 10.91 -15.95 0.73
C TRP A 21 10.46 -14.96 -0.35
N GLY A 22 11.05 -13.75 -0.36
CA GLY A 22 10.81 -12.74 -1.38
C GLY A 22 10.14 -11.47 -0.85
N LYS A 23 9.58 -10.69 -1.79
CA LYS A 23 9.03 -9.36 -1.54
C LYS A 23 7.51 -9.43 -1.45
N TRP A 24 6.95 -9.04 -0.30
CA TRP A 24 5.52 -9.05 -0.05
C TRP A 24 5.01 -7.63 0.14
N VAL A 25 3.78 -7.37 -0.31
CA VAL A 25 3.13 -6.07 -0.17
C VAL A 25 1.83 -6.28 0.59
N HIS A 26 1.64 -5.51 1.66
CA HIS A 26 0.42 -5.52 2.44
C HIS A 26 -0.30 -4.17 2.31
N VAL A 27 -1.62 -4.22 2.26
CA VAL A 27 -2.50 -3.04 2.38
C VAL A 27 -3.46 -3.30 3.54
N ASN A 28 -3.41 -2.47 4.59
CA ASN A 28 -4.16 -2.65 5.84
C ASN A 28 -4.01 -4.08 6.39
N ASP A 29 -2.76 -4.52 6.53
CA ASP A 29 -2.39 -5.85 7.05
C ASP A 29 -2.88 -7.03 6.18
N LYS A 30 -3.39 -6.78 4.97
CA LYS A 30 -3.76 -7.82 3.98
C LYS A 30 -2.73 -7.93 2.88
N LEU A 31 -2.23 -9.13 2.62
CA LEU A 31 -1.32 -9.41 1.52
C LEU A 31 -2.02 -9.17 0.16
N VAL A 32 -1.37 -8.41 -0.71
CA VAL A 32 -1.85 -8.13 -2.07
C VAL A 32 -0.84 -8.62 -3.11
N ALA A 33 -1.33 -8.99 -4.29
CA ALA A 33 -0.50 -9.48 -5.40
C ALA A 33 0.20 -8.36 -6.19
N GLU A 34 -0.21 -7.11 -6.00
CA GLU A 34 0.37 -5.95 -6.69
C GLU A 34 1.70 -5.52 -6.07
N THR A 35 2.50 -4.78 -6.83
CA THR A 35 3.73 -4.17 -6.32
C THR A 35 3.41 -2.98 -5.40
N TYR A 36 4.40 -2.59 -4.58
CA TYR A 36 4.26 -1.44 -3.68
C TYR A 36 3.87 -0.16 -4.44
N ASP A 37 4.50 0.11 -5.58
CA ASP A 37 4.25 1.32 -6.36
C ASP A 37 2.86 1.28 -7.01
N GLN A 38 2.37 0.10 -7.41
CA GLN A 38 1.00 -0.08 -7.91
C GLN A 38 -0.03 0.18 -6.80
N ALA A 39 0.16 -0.40 -5.61
CA ALA A 39 -0.71 -0.18 -4.46
C ALA A 39 -0.77 1.32 -4.08
N VAL A 40 0.39 1.98 -4.05
CA VAL A 40 0.48 3.42 -3.78
C VAL A 40 -0.27 4.23 -4.83
N ALA A 41 -0.03 4.00 -6.13
CA ALA A 41 -0.66 4.76 -7.20
C ALA A 41 -2.19 4.56 -7.22
N ARG A 42 -2.66 3.33 -6.94
CA ARG A 42 -4.08 3.01 -6.85
C ARG A 42 -4.74 3.75 -5.68
N LEU A 43 -4.16 3.67 -4.49
CA LEU A 43 -4.70 4.35 -3.31
C LEU A 43 -4.63 5.88 -3.42
N GLU A 44 -3.61 6.43 -4.09
CA GLU A 44 -3.54 7.87 -4.36
C GLU A 44 -4.68 8.35 -5.26
N ARG A 45 -5.05 7.55 -6.27
CA ARG A 45 -6.22 7.83 -7.11
C ARG A 45 -7.51 7.73 -6.32
N GLU A 46 -7.71 6.65 -5.56
CA GLU A 46 -8.90 6.46 -4.72
C GLU A 46 -9.05 7.58 -3.67
N ALA A 47 -7.96 8.01 -3.04
CA ALA A 47 -7.97 9.10 -2.09
C ALA A 47 -8.27 10.46 -2.75
N LEU A 48 -7.80 10.69 -3.98
CA LEU A 48 -8.12 11.89 -4.74
C LEU A 48 -9.59 11.92 -5.17
N ASP A 49 -10.12 10.80 -5.65
CA ASP A 49 -11.52 10.70 -6.08
C ASP A 49 -12.47 10.89 -4.90
N LYS A 50 -12.16 10.30 -3.73
CA LYS A 50 -12.91 10.55 -2.49
C LYS A 50 -12.94 12.03 -2.12
N ARG A 51 -11.84 12.77 -2.30
CA ARG A 51 -11.77 14.22 -2.03
C ARG A 51 -12.57 15.07 -3.02
N ARG A 52 -12.73 14.61 -4.27
CA ARG A 52 -13.49 15.33 -5.30
C ARG A 52 -15.01 15.16 -5.17
N GLN A 53 -15.45 14.13 -4.45
CA GLN A 53 -16.87 13.86 -4.22
C GLN A 53 -17.43 14.55 -2.96
N VAL A 54 -16.60 15.32 -2.22
CA VAL A 54 -17.00 16.09 -1.03
C VAL A 54 -17.11 17.57 -1.34
#